data_AF-A0A5S9M5V3-F1
#
_entry.id   AF-A0A5S9M5V3-F1
#
_cell.length_a   1.000
_cell.length_b   1.000
_cell.length_c   1.000
_cell.angle_alpha   90.00
_cell.angle_beta   90.00
_cell.angle_gamma   90.00
#
_symmetry.space_group_name_H-M   'P 1'
#
loop_
_entity.id
_entity.type
_entity.pdbx_description
1 polymer ?
#
loop_
_entity_poly.entity_id
_entity_poly.type
_entity_poly.pdbx_seq_one_letter_code
_entity_poly.pdbx_strand_id
1 'polypeptide(L)' 'MTGHIGEIGFDLGIDQTGAIWMFEANSRPGREIFQQVSLKKSEWLIGKRIMDYASYLSKTALTTSSDHANVY' A
#
# COMPACT_ATOMS: atom_id res chain seq x y z
N MET A 1 -8.35 15.63 -5.04
CA MET A 1 -7.48 14.94 -6.02
C MET A 1 -7.45 13.48 -5.63
N THR A 2 -7.90 12.57 -6.50
CA THR A 2 -7.91 11.13 -6.26
C THR A 2 -6.61 10.53 -6.78
N GLY A 3 -5.89 9.80 -5.94
CA GLY A 3 -4.62 9.18 -6.29
C GLY A 3 -4.54 7.75 -5.75
N HIS A 4 -3.58 6.98 -6.26
CA HIS A 4 -3.33 5.63 -5.80
C HIS A 4 -2.54 5.65 -4.49
N ILE A 5 -2.90 4.77 -3.56
CA ILE A 5 -2.20 4.58 -2.28
C ILE A 5 -1.48 3.24 -2.33
N GLY A 6 -0.22 3.24 -1.89
CA GLY A 6 0.59 2.03 -1.70
C GLY A 6 0.49 1.53 -0.26
N GLU A 7 1.64 1.31 0.37
CA GLU A 7 1.73 0.99 1.80
C GLU A 7 1.76 2.27 2.64
N ILE A 8 1.13 2.23 3.82
CA ILE A 8 1.20 3.29 4.83
C ILE A 8 1.47 2.63 6.18
N GLY A 9 2.51 3.07 6.88
CA GLY A 9 2.71 2.78 8.29
C GLY A 9 2.03 3.83 9.15
N PHE A 10 1.18 3.41 10.09
CA PHE A 10 0.56 4.33 11.04
C PHE A 10 1.21 4.21 12.41
N ASP A 11 1.64 5.34 12.94
CA ASP A 11 2.16 5.42 14.30
C ASP A 11 1.02 5.80 15.23
N LEU A 12 0.58 4.81 16.02
CA LEU A 12 -0.59 4.91 16.89
C LEU A 12 -0.18 4.81 18.37
N GLY A 13 -0.82 5.62 19.20
CA GLY A 13 -0.78 5.54 20.66
C GLY A 13 -2.13 5.18 21.24
N ILE A 14 -2.12 4.60 22.45
CA ILE A 14 -3.33 4.35 23.23
C ILE A 14 -3.16 5.09 24.55
N ASP A 15 -4.10 5.96 24.90
CA ASP A 15 -4.05 6.68 26.18
C ASP A 15 -4.61 5.85 27.34
N GLN A 16 -4.59 6.43 28.55
CA GLN A 16 -5.03 5.74 29.78
C GLN A 16 -6.54 5.41 29.79
N THR A 17 -7.34 6.08 28.96
CA THR A 17 -8.77 5.80 28.81
C THR A 17 -9.04 4.72 27.75
N GLY A 18 -8.00 4.31 27.02
CA GLY A 18 -8.11 3.39 25.90
C GLY A 18 -8.39 4.06 24.56
N ALA A 19 -8.36 5.40 24.48
CA ALA A 19 -8.56 6.09 23.22
C ALA A 19 -7.32 5.94 22.32
N ILE A 20 -7.56 5.73 21.02
CA ILE A 20 -6.51 5.57 20.01
C ILE A 20 -6.17 6.94 19.41
N TRP A 21 -4.89 7.28 19.41
CA TRP A 21 -4.33 8.49 18.85
C TRP A 21 -3.42 8.16 17.68
N MET A 22 -3.50 8.92 16.59
CA MET A 22 -2.58 8.80 15.45
C MET A 22 -1.60 9.97 15.47
N PHE A 23 -0.31 9.67 15.39
CA PHE A 23 0.76 10.66 15.44
C PHE A 23 1.37 10.92 14.06
N GLU A 24 1.56 9.86 13.28
CA GLU A 24 2.21 9.94 11.97
C GLU A 24 1.63 8.90 10.99
N ALA A 25 1.72 9.22 9.70
CA ALA A 25 1.48 8.31 8.60
C ALA A 25 2.71 8.30 7.67
N ASN A 26 3.45 7.19 7.69
CA ASN A 26 4.71 7.00 7.00
C ASN A 26 4.52 6.29 5.66
N SER A 27 5.04 6.89 4.58
CA SER A 27 5.02 6.28 3.22
C SER A 27 6.08 5.20 3.03
N ARG A 28 7.01 5.05 3.97
CA ARG A 28 8.06 4.02 3.98
C ARG A 28 8.21 3.41 5.38
N PRO A 29 7.30 2.50 5.78
CA PRO A 29 7.43 1.82 7.06
C PRO A 29 8.71 0.99 7.15
N GLY A 30 9.26 0.88 8.35
CA GLY A 30 10.40 0.01 8.64
C GLY A 30 10.07 -1.46 8.39
N ARG A 31 11.03 -2.23 7.88
CA ARG A 31 10.86 -3.66 7.56
C ARG A 31 11.55 -4.61 8.53
N GLU A 32 12.22 -4.07 9.54
CA GLU A 32 12.98 -4.85 10.53
C GLU A 32 12.10 -5.85 11.28
N ILE A 33 10.83 -5.51 11.52
CA ILE A 33 9.85 -6.39 12.17
C ILE A 33 9.67 -7.73 11.42
N PHE A 34 9.86 -7.76 10.11
CA PHE A 34 9.72 -8.97 9.29
C PHE A 34 10.86 -9.98 9.46
N GLN A 35 11.94 -9.62 10.16
CA GLN A 35 12.99 -10.58 10.52
C GLN A 35 12.48 -11.66 11.48
N GLN A 36 11.37 -11.41 12.20
CA GLN A 36 10.71 -12.42 13.02
C GLN A 36 10.10 -13.52 12.14
N VAL A 37 10.40 -14.78 12.47
CA VAL A 37 9.98 -15.96 11.68
C VAL A 37 8.46 -16.01 11.47
N SER A 38 7.69 -15.61 12.48
CA SER A 38 6.22 -15.55 12.44
C SER A 38 5.67 -14.59 11.38
N LEU A 39 6.46 -13.60 10.95
CA LEU A 39 6.03 -12.54 10.05
C LEU A 39 6.54 -12.69 8.60
N LYS A 40 7.34 -13.72 8.30
CA LYS A 40 7.83 -14.00 6.94
C LYS A 40 6.71 -14.15 5.91
N LYS A 41 5.59 -14.78 6.31
CA LYS A 41 4.41 -14.91 5.43
C LYS A 41 3.80 -13.54 5.12
N SER A 42 3.76 -12.64 6.10
CA SER A 42 3.25 -11.28 5.91
C SER A 42 4.18 -10.47 5.01
N GLU A 43 5.50 -10.59 5.20
CA GLU A 43 6.49 -9.95 4.32
C GLU A 43 6.31 -10.37 2.85
N TRP A 44 6.19 -11.69 2.62
CA TRP A 44 5.95 -12.23 1.29
C TRP A 44 4.64 -11.70 0.70
N LEU A 45 3.57 -11.65 1.51
CA LEU A 45 2.27 -11.17 1.06
C LEU A 45 2.31 -9.69 0.67
N ILE A 46 3.00 -8.85 1.43
CA ILE A 46 3.19 -7.42 1.09
C ILE A 46 3.89 -7.29 -0.26
N GLY A 47 4.99 -8.01 -0.46
CA GLY A 47 5.71 -8.01 -1.75
C GLY A 47 4.81 -8.47 -2.91
N LYS A 48 4.04 -9.54 -2.70
CA LYS A 48 3.08 -10.04 -3.70
C LYS A 48 2.03 -8.97 -4.04
N ARG A 49 1.47 -8.27 -3.05
CA ARG A 49 0.41 -7.27 -3.29
C ARG A 49 0.88 -6.07 -4.10
N ILE A 50 2.12 -5.63 -3.90
CA ILE A 50 2.72 -4.59 -4.71
C ILE A 50 2.77 -5.04 -6.19
N MET A 51 3.21 -6.26 -6.44
CA MET A 51 3.28 -6.82 -7.80
C MET A 51 1.90 -7.05 -8.42
N ASP A 52 0.94 -7.58 -7.65
CA ASP A 52 -0.45 -7.77 -8.08
C ASP A 52 -1.06 -6.42 -8.53
N TYR A 53 -0.84 -5.37 -7.73
CA TYR A 53 -1.36 -4.03 -8.03
C TYR A 53 -0.67 -3.38 -9.23
N ALA A 54 0.65 -3.52 -9.36
CA ALA A 54 1.37 -3.08 -10.55
C ALA A 54 0.85 -3.77 -11.82
N SER A 55 0.57 -5.08 -11.75
CA SER A 55 -0.02 -5.83 -12.86
C SER A 55 -1.43 -5.33 -13.20
N TYR A 56 -2.25 -5.05 -12.18
CA TYR A 56 -3.56 -4.44 -12.37
C TYR A 56 -3.46 -3.09 -13.09
N LEU A 57 -2.64 -2.16 -12.58
CA LEU A 57 -2.45 -0.84 -13.18
C LEU A 57 -1.95 -0.94 -14.63
N SER A 58 -1.02 -1.86 -14.92
CA SER A 58 -0.52 -2.10 -16.27
C SER A 58 -1.65 -2.55 -17.22
N LYS A 59 -2.47 -3.51 -16.81
CA LYS A 59 -3.61 -3.98 -17.62
C LYS A 59 -4.64 -2.87 -17.84
N THR A 60 -4.98 -2.13 -16.78
CA THR A 60 -5.96 -1.03 -16.85
C THR A 60 -5.47 0.10 -17.74
N ALA A 61 -4.18 0.45 -17.69
CA ALA A 61 -3.62 1.47 -18.57
C ALA A 61 -3.74 1.05 -20.04
N LEU A 62 -3.44 -0.21 -20.36
CA LEU A 62 -3.55 -0.76 -21.73
C LEU A 62 -5.00 -0.84 -22.23
N THR A 63 -5.96 -1.17 -21.37
CA THR A 63 -7.39 -1.18 -21.75
C THR A 63 -7.94 0.23 -21.93
N THR A 64 -7.51 1.19 -21.11
CA THR A 64 -7.98 2.59 -21.18
C THR A 64 -7.43 3.31 -22.42
N SER A 65 -6.22 2.95 -22.86
CA SER A 65 -5.63 3.50 -24.10
C SER A 65 -6.35 3.09 -25.40
N SER A 66 -7.32 2.17 -25.35
CA SER A 66 -8.14 1.79 -26.52
C SER A 66 -9.31 2.75 -26.80
N ASP A 67 -9.64 3.64 -25.85
CA ASP A 67 -10.71 4.64 -26.00
C ASP A 67 -10.21 6.02 -26.50
N HIS A 68 -8.92 6.16 -26.79
CA HIS A 68 -8.35 7.42 -27.30
C HIS A 68 -8.10 7.44 -28.82
N ALA A 69 -8.58 6.44 -29.57
CA ALA A 69 -8.65 6.52 -31.03
C ALA A 69 -9.87 7.35 -31.46
N ASN A 70 -9.85 8.67 -31.21
CA ASN A 70 -10.59 9.76 -31.89
C ASN A 70 -10.78 10.98 -30.97
N VAL A 71 -9.69 11.60 -30.52
CA VAL A 71 -9.73 13.04 -30.21
C VAL A 71 -8.45 13.65 -30.75
N TYR A 72 -8.56 14.09 -32.01
CA TYR A 72 -7.89 15.17 -32.76
C TYR A 72 -7.73 14.74 -34.22
#